data_AF-A0A2J5ND13-F1
#
_entry.id   AF-A0A2J5ND13-F1
#
_cell.length_a   1.000
_cell.length_b   1.000
_cell.length_c   1.000
_cell.angle_alpha   90.00
_cell.angle_beta   90.00
_cell.angle_gamma   90.00
#
_symmetry.space_group_name_H-M   'P 1'
#
loop_
_entity.id
_entity.type
_entity.pdbx_description
1 polymer ?
#
loop_
_entity_poly.entity_id
_entity_poly.type
_entity_poly.pdbx_seq_one_letter_code
_entity_poly.pdbx_strand_id
1 'polypeptide(L)'
;TEDGRIMTVRQALEMHDGATISLRGNLIEQHGNDRYSFRDKTDTIAVIIPAAVFDGREVKPDQMISINGSLDKKMTPPVVRVDRIQK
;
A
#
# COMPACT_ATOMS: atom_id res chain seq x y z
N THR A 1 -16.01 -2.43 -14.52
CA THR A 1 -15.42 -3.78 -14.55
C THR A 1 -13.94 -3.62 -14.36
N GLU A 2 -13.48 -3.56 -13.11
CA GLU A 2 -12.06 -3.52 -12.77
C GLU A 2 -11.94 -4.22 -11.42
N ASP A 3 -12.09 -5.55 -11.43
CA ASP A 3 -11.57 -6.37 -10.34
C ASP A 3 -10.05 -6.30 -10.50
N GLY A 4 -9.48 -5.18 -10.05
CA GLY A 4 -8.06 -4.89 -10.13
C GLY A 4 -7.35 -6.04 -9.43
N ARG A 5 -6.64 -6.87 -10.21
CA ARG A 5 -6.03 -8.10 -9.73
C ARG A 5 -5.16 -7.78 -8.52
N ILE A 6 -5.67 -8.10 -7.34
CA ILE A 6 -4.97 -7.91 -6.07
C ILE A 6 -3.75 -8.82 -6.11
N MET A 7 -2.58 -8.23 -6.00
CA MET A 7 -1.31 -8.93 -5.93
C MET A 7 -0.71 -8.88 -4.52
N THR A 8 0.35 -9.64 -4.31
CA THR A 8 1.04 -9.73 -3.02
C THR A 8 2.19 -8.74 -2.96
N VAL A 9 2.65 -8.40 -1.76
CA VAL A 9 3.79 -7.48 -1.58
C VAL A 9 5.03 -8.02 -2.29
N ARG A 10 5.27 -9.33 -2.19
CA ARG A 10 6.40 -9.97 -2.87
C ARG A 10 6.36 -9.78 -4.39
N GLN A 11 5.19 -9.95 -5.01
CA GLN A 11 5.01 -9.72 -6.45
C GLN A 11 5.20 -8.24 -6.82
N ALA A 12 4.73 -7.32 -5.98
CA ALA A 12 4.97 -5.90 -6.19
C ALA A 12 6.46 -5.56 -6.23
N LEU A 13 7.28 -6.13 -5.34
CA LEU A 13 8.73 -5.89 -5.32
C LEU A 13 9.44 -6.34 -6.61
N GLU A 14 8.90 -7.34 -7.30
CA GLU A 14 9.41 -7.85 -8.58
C GLU A 14 9.02 -6.96 -9.78
N MET A 15 8.04 -6.05 -9.61
CA MET A 15 7.60 -5.14 -10.68
C MET A 15 8.61 -4.02 -10.96
N HIS A 16 8.40 -3.29 -12.06
CA HIS A 16 9.22 -2.14 -12.43
C HIS A 16 8.82 -0.88 -11.63
N ASP A 17 9.71 0.12 -11.61
CA ASP A 17 9.41 1.45 -11.07
C ASP A 17 8.20 2.08 -11.79
N GLY A 18 7.30 2.70 -11.03
CA GLY A 18 6.07 3.30 -11.55
C GLY A 18 4.96 2.30 -11.90
N ALA A 19 5.14 1.00 -11.65
CA ALA A 19 4.08 0.02 -11.89
C ALA A 19 2.86 0.29 -10.99
N THR A 20 1.67 0.30 -11.59
CA THR A 20 0.41 0.39 -10.84
C THR A 20 0.08 -0.97 -10.26
N ILE A 21 -0.07 -1.02 -8.93
CA ILE A 21 -0.31 -2.24 -8.18
C ILE A 21 -1.54 -2.09 -7.28
N SER A 22 -2.20 -3.21 -7.01
CA SER A 22 -3.25 -3.31 -5.99
C SER A 22 -2.82 -4.34 -4.97
N LEU A 23 -2.71 -3.96 -3.71
CA LEU A 23 -2.30 -4.83 -2.61
C LEU A 23 -3.43 -4.98 -1.62
N ARG A 24 -3.53 -6.12 -0.97
CA ARG A 24 -4.48 -6.37 0.12
C ARG A 24 -3.76 -6.93 1.32
N GLY A 25 -4.05 -6.37 2.50
CA GLY A 25 -3.25 -6.63 3.69
C GLY A 25 -3.71 -5.76 4.84
N ASN A 26 -2.87 -5.65 5.86
CA ASN A 26 -3.16 -4.92 7.09
C ASN A 26 -2.10 -3.83 7.30
N LEU A 27 -2.52 -2.68 7.80
CA LEU A 27 -1.62 -1.60 8.20
C LEU A 27 -1.07 -1.87 9.59
N ILE A 28 0.17 -2.31 9.74
CA ILE A 28 0.67 -2.70 11.07
C ILE A 28 1.15 -1.52 11.92
N GLU A 29 1.75 -0.51 11.32
CA GLU A 29 2.33 0.62 12.06
C GLU A 29 2.30 1.91 11.24
N GLN A 30 2.12 3.05 11.91
CA GLN A 30 2.28 4.38 11.32
C GLN A 30 3.60 4.97 11.82
N HIS A 31 4.51 5.27 10.89
CA HIS A 31 5.82 5.87 11.22
C HIS A 31 5.78 7.40 11.26
N GLY A 32 4.67 8.03 10.85
CA GLY A 32 4.53 9.49 10.74
C GLY A 32 4.80 10.01 9.33
N ASN A 33 4.44 11.28 9.04
CA ASN A 33 4.56 11.91 7.71
C ASN A 33 3.93 11.06 6.58
N ASP A 34 2.68 10.64 6.77
CA ASP A 34 1.91 9.84 5.79
C ASP A 34 2.53 8.46 5.47
N ARG A 35 3.56 8.03 6.21
CA ARG A 35 4.22 6.73 6.02
C ARG A 35 3.69 5.68 6.98
N TYR A 36 3.37 4.52 6.42
CA TYR A 36 2.86 3.38 7.16
C TYR A 36 3.55 2.09 6.71
N SER A 37 3.54 1.09 7.60
CA SER A 37 3.96 -0.27 7.29
C SER A 37 2.75 -1.10 6.92
N PHE A 38 2.76 -1.63 5.71
CA PHE A 38 1.70 -2.48 5.17
C PHE A 38 2.20 -3.92 5.08
N ARG A 39 1.48 -4.83 5.73
CA ARG A 39 1.82 -6.26 5.75
C ARG A 39 0.75 -7.08 5.06
N ASP A 40 1.19 -7.86 4.11
CA ASP A 40 0.43 -8.96 3.51
C ASP A 40 0.90 -10.31 4.09
N LYS A 41 0.26 -11.42 3.70
CA LYS A 41 0.67 -12.78 4.01
C LYS A 41 2.07 -13.13 3.49
N THR A 42 2.54 -12.46 2.45
CA THR A 42 3.82 -12.78 1.81
C THR A 42 5.01 -12.02 2.38
N ASP A 43 4.84 -10.72 2.66
CA ASP A 43 5.92 -9.83 3.09
C ASP A 43 5.34 -8.49 3.61
N THR A 44 6.21 -7.56 4.02
CA THR A 44 5.87 -6.21 4.51
C THR A 44 6.54 -5.15 3.65
N ILE A 45 5.80 -4.08 3.34
CA ILE A 45 6.31 -2.94 2.56
C ILE A 45 5.90 -1.62 3.18
N ALA A 46 6.75 -0.61 3.02
CA ALA A 46 6.41 0.75 3.40
C ALA A 46 5.47 1.36 2.35
N VAL A 47 4.35 1.91 2.80
CA VAL A 47 3.37 2.62 1.98
C VAL A 47 3.32 4.08 2.41
N ILE A 48 3.13 4.98 1.44
CA ILE A 48 2.84 6.39 1.69
C ILE A 48 1.37 6.62 1.36
N ILE A 49 0.57 6.94 2.37
CA ILE A 49 -0.87 7.19 2.24
C ILE A 49 -1.11 8.63 2.69
N PRO A 50 -1.31 9.58 1.75
CA PRO A 50 -1.60 10.96 2.11
C PRO A 50 -2.90 11.04 2.90
N ALA A 51 -2.96 11.93 3.90
CA ALA A 51 -4.19 12.23 4.65
C ALA A 51 -5.43 12.48 3.77
N ALA A 52 -5.24 13.05 2.58
CA ALA A 52 -6.31 13.28 1.60
C ALA A 52 -6.97 11.98 1.09
N VAL A 53 -6.21 10.88 0.98
CA VAL A 53 -6.73 9.58 0.50
C VAL A 53 -7.64 8.93 1.54
N PHE A 54 -7.40 9.22 2.82
CA PHE A 54 -8.27 8.75 3.88
C PHE A 54 -9.66 9.40 3.79
N ASP A 55 -9.82 10.62 3.25
CA ASP A 55 -11.11 11.31 3.11
C ASP A 55 -11.92 11.29 4.43
N GLY A 56 -11.25 11.51 5.56
CA GLY A 56 -11.84 11.42 6.90
C GLY A 56 -12.09 10.00 7.44
N ARG A 57 -11.68 8.96 6.72
CA ARG A 57 -11.75 7.56 7.15
C ARG A 57 -10.55 7.20 8.00
N GLU A 58 -10.81 6.82 9.25
CA GLU A 58 -9.80 6.17 10.08
C GLU A 58 -9.58 4.72 9.58
N VAL A 59 -8.33 4.37 9.31
CA VAL A 59 -7.93 2.98 9.08
C VAL A 59 -7.22 2.48 10.32
N LYS A 60 -7.76 1.41 10.89
CA LYS A 60 -7.21 0.77 12.08
C LYS A 60 -6.15 -0.25 11.70
N PRO A 61 -5.12 -0.47 12.53
CA PRO A 61 -4.04 -1.36 12.17
C PRO A 61 -4.43 -2.84 12.05
N ASP A 62 -5.52 -3.23 12.71
CA ASP A 62 -6.10 -4.58 12.64
C ASP A 62 -7.05 -4.76 11.45
N GLN A 63 -7.27 -3.72 10.65
CA GLN A 63 -8.21 -3.78 9.54
C GLN A 63 -7.54 -4.24 8.24
N MET A 64 -8.10 -5.31 7.66
CA MET A 64 -7.74 -5.71 6.30
C MET A 64 -8.30 -4.67 5.32
N ILE A 65 -7.42 -4.05 4.54
CA ILE A 65 -7.77 -3.08 3.51
C ILE A 65 -7.11 -3.47 2.18
N SER A 66 -7.69 -2.98 1.08
CA SER A 66 -7.05 -2.99 -0.22
C SER A 66 -6.55 -1.59 -0.56
N ILE A 67 -5.31 -1.49 -1.00
CA ILE A 67 -4.67 -0.25 -1.43
C ILE A 67 -4.36 -0.35 -2.92
N ASN A 68 -4.64 0.72 -3.65
CA ASN A 68 -4.20 0.87 -5.02
C ASN A 68 -3.19 2.02 -5.08
N GLY A 69 -2.09 1.79 -5.77
CA GLY A 69 -0.99 2.73 -5.81
C GLY A 69 0.04 2.39 -6.86
N SER A 70 1.16 3.12 -6.81
CA SER A 70 2.30 2.91 -7.69
C SER A 70 3.54 2.55 -6.88
N LEU A 71 4.32 1.60 -7.39
CA LEU A 71 5.60 1.21 -6.79
C LEU A 71 6.68 2.24 -7.13
N ASP A 72 7.30 2.83 -6.11
CA ASP A 72 8.44 3.73 -6.23
C ASP A 72 9.70 2.96 -5.82
N LYS A 73 10.51 2.56 -6.81
CA LYS A 73 11.78 1.85 -6.59
C LYS A 73 12.96 2.81 -6.48
N LYS A 74 12.72 4.12 -6.56
CA LYS A 74 13.75 5.15 -6.36
C LYS A 74 14.09 5.28 -4.88
N MET A 75 13.13 4.98 -3.99
CA MET A 75 13.39 4.83 -2.55
C MET A 75 14.04 3.47 -2.23
N THR A 76 14.95 3.47 -1.26
CA THR A 76 15.57 2.24 -0.72
C THR A 76 15.35 2.22 0.80
N PRO A 77 14.53 1.30 1.34
CA PRO A 77 13.75 0.27 0.63
C PRO A 77 12.63 0.85 -0.26
N PRO A 78 12.17 0.10 -1.28
CA PRO A 78 11.10 0.55 -2.17
C PRO A 78 9.81 0.83 -1.40
N VAL A 79 9.06 1.82 -1.86
CA VAL A 79 7.81 2.25 -1.21
C VAL A 79 6.66 2.23 -2.20
N VAL A 80 5.44 2.10 -1.71
CA VAL A 80 4.25 2.19 -2.55
C VAL A 80 3.52 3.48 -2.24
N ARG A 81 3.31 4.32 -3.25
CA ARG A 81 2.51 5.54 -3.12
C ARG A 81 1.05 5.18 -3.35
N VAL A 82 0.25 5.30 -2.31
CA VAL A 82 -1.17 4.94 -2.34
C VAL A 82 -1.96 6.12 -2.87
N ASP A 83 -2.72 5.85 -3.93
CA ASP A 83 -3.65 6.79 -4.54
C ASP A 83 -5.08 6.59 -3.99
N ARG A 84 -5.45 5.33 -3.75
CA ARG A 84 -6.79 4.98 -3.28
C ARG A 84 -6.76 3.84 -2.26
N ILE A 85 -7.58 3.99 -1.22
CA ILE A 85 -7.86 2.93 -0.24
C ILE A 85 -9.30 2.40 -0.39
N GLN A 86 -9.46 1.09 -0.23
CA GLN A 86 -10.74 0.39 -0.23
C GLN A 86 -10.81 -0.53 1.00
N LYS A 87 -11.99 -0.58 1.64
CA LYS A 87 -12.29 -1.49 2.75
C LYS A 87 -12.87 -2.78 2.21
#